data_AF-A0AB34JIB7-F1
#
_entry.id   AF-A0AB34JIB7-F1
#
_cell.length_a   1.000
_cell.length_b   1.000
_cell.length_c   1.000
_cell.angle_alpha   90.00
_cell.angle_beta   90.00
_cell.angle_gamma   90.00
#
_symmetry.space_group_name_H-M   'P 1'
#
loop_
_entity.id
_entity.type
_entity.pdbx_description
1 polymer ?
#
loop_
_entity_poly.entity_id
_entity_poly.type
_entity_poly.pdbx_seq_one_letter_code
_entity_poly.pdbx_strand_id
1 'polypeptide(L)'
;MNGLMRLYVEYHGPHSLAPRRAEPMKFTMMRSIFAISPNTKVGRWTWTDTDHDVFIFRRLNVFLMHSAFRLGEIVAHRSGEIMYITRACVVWSVGGVLLTDPSPADLERLRPGLDYALVAPRDFGGW
;
A
#
# COMPACT_ATOMS: atom_id res chain seq x y z
N MET A 1 28.50 26.19 -4.57
CA MET A 1 27.31 25.31 -4.66
C MET A 1 27.29 24.73 -6.08
N ASN A 2 27.52 23.41 -6.26
CA ASN A 2 27.29 22.59 -7.49
C ASN A 2 28.30 21.43 -7.71
N GLY A 3 29.15 21.08 -6.75
CA GLY A 3 30.04 19.90 -6.89
C GLY A 3 29.27 18.57 -6.94
N LEU A 4 28.28 18.40 -6.06
CA LEU A 4 27.46 17.17 -5.97
C LEU A 4 26.61 16.92 -7.22
N MET A 5 25.95 17.96 -7.75
CA MET A 5 25.18 17.83 -9.00
C MET A 5 26.08 17.48 -10.19
N ARG A 6 27.29 18.05 -10.25
CA ARG A 6 28.24 17.77 -11.33
C ARG A 6 28.72 16.32 -11.29
N LEU A 7 29.09 15.82 -10.10
CA LEU A 7 29.48 14.42 -9.91
C LEU A 7 28.34 13.45 -10.25
N TYR A 8 27.11 13.80 -9.88
CA TYR A 8 25.92 13.01 -10.20
C TYR A 8 25.65 12.93 -11.71
N VAL A 9 25.76 14.05 -12.43
CA VAL A 9 25.63 14.10 -13.90
C VAL A 9 26.76 13.36 -14.59
N GLU A 10 27.98 13.46 -14.08
CA GLU A 10 29.15 12.76 -14.64
C GLU A 10 28.99 11.24 -14.52
N TYR A 11 28.44 10.75 -13.41
CA TYR A 11 28.22 9.33 -13.17
C TYR A 11 26.97 8.78 -13.87
N HIS A 12 25.86 9.53 -13.92
CA HIS A 12 24.57 9.05 -14.44
C HIS A 12 24.18 9.61 -15.81
N GLY A 13 24.98 10.51 -16.38
CA GLY A 13 24.74 11.18 -17.65
C GLY A 13 23.81 12.40 -17.55
N PRO A 14 23.83 13.30 -18.54
CA PRO A 14 23.07 14.57 -18.52
C PRO A 14 21.54 14.36 -18.48
N HIS A 15 21.05 13.22 -18.94
CA HIS A 15 19.62 12.89 -18.89
C HIS A 15 19.14 12.42 -17.50
N SER A 16 20.04 12.22 -16.53
CA SER A 16 19.67 11.85 -15.16
C SER A 16 18.96 12.97 -14.39
N LEU A 17 19.14 14.21 -14.82
CA LEU A 17 18.43 15.38 -14.30
C LEU A 17 17.11 15.65 -15.02
N ALA A 18 16.85 14.97 -16.14
CA ALA A 18 15.55 15.07 -16.78
C ALA A 18 14.53 14.42 -15.84
N PRO A 19 13.45 15.12 -15.45
CA PRO A 19 12.42 14.53 -14.60
C PRO A 19 11.78 13.36 -15.34
N ARG A 20 12.23 12.14 -15.04
CA ARG A 20 11.53 10.92 -15.45
C ARG A 20 10.31 10.80 -14.56
N ARG A 21 9.18 11.33 -15.02
CA ARG A 21 7.90 11.08 -14.37
C ARG A 21 7.64 9.58 -14.42
N ALA A 22 7.70 8.93 -13.26
CA ALA A 22 7.20 7.57 -13.14
C ALA A 22 5.68 7.64 -13.34
N GLU A 23 5.17 6.95 -14.35
CA GLU A 23 3.73 6.87 -14.56
C GLU A 23 3.09 6.06 -13.43
N PRO A 24 1.93 6.49 -12.89
CA PRO A 24 1.23 5.74 -11.85
C PRO A 24 0.90 4.31 -12.31
N MET A 25 0.94 3.39 -11.36
CA MET A 25 0.51 2.01 -11.61
C MET A 25 -0.98 1.98 -11.96
N LYS A 26 -1.33 1.29 -13.05
CA LYS A 26 -2.72 1.17 -13.50
C LYS A 26 -3.39 -0.04 -12.85
N PHE A 27 -4.70 0.02 -12.65
CA PHE A 27 -5.50 -1.15 -12.20
C PHE A 27 -5.29 -2.38 -13.09
N THR A 28 -5.11 -2.19 -14.40
CA THR A 28 -4.81 -3.29 -15.33
C THR A 28 -3.48 -3.98 -15.03
N MET A 29 -2.45 -3.23 -14.62
CA MET A 29 -1.16 -3.81 -14.21
C MET A 29 -1.33 -4.65 -12.95
N MET A 30 -2.11 -4.17 -11.99
CA MET A 30 -2.39 -4.91 -10.76
C MET A 30 -3.22 -6.17 -11.01
N ARG A 31 -4.19 -6.12 -11.93
CA ARG A 31 -4.89 -7.34 -12.38
C ARG A 31 -3.92 -8.35 -12.98
N SER A 32 -2.95 -7.91 -13.79
CA SER A 32 -1.91 -8.80 -14.34
C SER A 32 -1.01 -9.38 -13.25
N ILE A 33 -0.58 -8.58 -12.27
CA ILE A 33 0.22 -9.02 -11.11
C ILE A 33 -0.53 -10.09 -10.32
N PHE A 34 -1.83 -9.92 -10.10
CA PHE A 34 -2.65 -10.88 -9.37
C PHE A 34 -3.00 -12.13 -10.17
N ALA A 35 -2.90 -12.08 -11.50
CA ALA A 35 -3.10 -13.21 -12.39
C ALA A 35 -1.84 -14.08 -12.58
N ILE A 36 -0.68 -13.67 -12.04
CA ILE A 36 0.53 -14.50 -12.05
C ILE A 36 0.23 -15.81 -11.34
N SER A 37 0.58 -16.92 -11.99
CA SER A 37 0.28 -18.25 -11.47
C SER A 37 0.98 -18.51 -10.13
N PRO A 38 0.35 -19.24 -9.20
CA PRO A 38 1.00 -19.63 -7.96
C PRO A 38 2.31 -20.37 -8.22
N ASN A 39 3.31 -20.11 -7.38
CA ASN A 39 4.65 -20.71 -7.44
C ASN A 39 5.51 -20.29 -8.65
N THR A 40 5.06 -19.35 -9.49
CA THR A 40 5.91 -18.75 -10.52
C THR A 40 7.12 -18.05 -9.88
N LYS A 41 8.31 -18.20 -10.46
CA LYS A 41 9.50 -17.47 -10.01
C LYS A 41 9.52 -16.06 -10.61
N VAL A 42 9.67 -15.06 -9.75
CA VAL A 42 9.84 -13.65 -10.12
C VAL A 42 11.13 -13.17 -9.47
N GLY A 43 12.22 -13.11 -10.22
CA GLY A 43 13.55 -12.85 -9.66
C GLY A 43 13.91 -13.88 -8.57
N ARG A 44 14.16 -13.41 -7.34
CA ARG A 44 14.45 -14.27 -6.19
C ARG A 44 13.21 -14.80 -5.47
N TRP A 45 12.03 -14.24 -5.74
CA TRP A 45 10.80 -14.54 -5.02
C TRP A 45 10.04 -15.69 -5.66
N THR A 46 9.38 -16.48 -4.81
CA THR A 46 8.37 -17.44 -5.27
C THR A 46 7.02 -16.77 -5.16
N TRP A 47 6.27 -16.68 -6.26
CA TRP A 47 4.99 -15.97 -6.29
C TRP A 47 3.89 -16.77 -5.58
N THR A 48 3.89 -16.69 -4.25
CA THR A 48 3.00 -17.42 -3.35
C THR A 48 2.80 -16.61 -2.08
N ASP A 49 1.64 -16.75 -1.44
CA ASP A 49 1.32 -16.07 -0.18
C ASP A 49 2.08 -16.66 1.02
N THR A 50 2.82 -17.75 0.84
CA THR A 50 3.75 -18.28 1.85
C THR A 50 5.08 -17.51 1.90
N ASP A 51 5.43 -16.78 0.84
CA ASP A 51 6.56 -15.85 0.83
C ASP A 51 6.11 -14.52 1.43
N HIS A 52 6.76 -14.09 2.51
CA HIS A 52 6.37 -12.90 3.26
C HIS A 52 6.40 -11.62 2.40
N ASP A 53 7.42 -11.46 1.57
CA ASP A 53 7.57 -10.26 0.72
C ASP A 53 6.43 -10.21 -0.31
N VAL A 54 6.11 -11.34 -0.93
CA VAL A 54 5.01 -11.44 -1.90
C VAL A 54 3.65 -11.23 -1.22
N PHE A 55 3.45 -11.84 -0.05
CA PHE A 55 2.24 -11.70 0.75
C PHE A 55 1.94 -10.23 1.08
N ILE A 56 2.95 -9.51 1.57
CA ILE A 56 2.84 -8.09 1.92
C ILE A 56 2.68 -7.24 0.66
N PHE A 57 3.51 -7.46 -0.37
CA PHE A 57 3.48 -6.70 -1.62
C PHE A 57 2.08 -6.69 -2.25
N ARG A 58 1.45 -7.86 -2.38
CA ARG A 58 0.13 -7.98 -3.00
C ARG A 58 -0.93 -7.19 -2.22
N ARG A 59 -1.00 -7.38 -0.90
CA ARG A 59 -2.01 -6.74 -0.04
C ARG A 59 -1.80 -5.23 0.08
N LEU A 60 -0.55 -4.80 0.21
CA LEU A 60 -0.20 -3.39 0.31
C LEU A 60 -0.58 -2.62 -0.95
N ASN A 61 -0.32 -3.18 -2.14
CA ASN A 61 -0.69 -2.52 -3.39
C ASN A 61 -2.21 -2.43 -3.58
N VAL A 62 -2.98 -3.44 -3.16
CA VAL A 62 -4.46 -3.35 -3.16
C VAL A 62 -4.91 -2.21 -2.24
N PHE A 63 -4.40 -2.18 -1.01
CA PHE A 63 -4.72 -1.12 -0.07
C PHE A 63 -4.39 0.27 -0.61
N LEU A 64 -3.18 0.48 -1.11
CA LEU A 64 -2.72 1.77 -1.65
C LEU A 64 -3.54 2.23 -2.86
N MET A 65 -3.91 1.32 -3.77
CA MET A 65 -4.74 1.67 -4.94
C MET A 65 -6.16 2.10 -4.57
N HIS A 66 -6.72 1.56 -3.48
CA HIS A 66 -8.10 1.86 -3.07
C HIS A 66 -8.21 3.01 -2.07
N SER A 67 -7.14 3.34 -1.35
CA SER A 67 -7.16 4.34 -0.28
C SER A 67 -6.44 5.64 -0.61
N ALA A 68 -5.58 5.65 -1.63
CA ALA A 68 -4.73 6.78 -2.01
C ALA A 68 -3.76 7.29 -0.92
N PHE A 69 -3.56 6.52 0.16
CA PHE A 69 -2.49 6.80 1.11
C PHE A 69 -1.12 6.71 0.44
N ARG A 70 -0.16 7.45 0.98
CA ARG A 70 1.25 7.37 0.64
C ARG A 70 1.89 6.24 1.42
N LEU A 71 2.90 5.61 0.84
CA LEU A 71 3.67 4.56 1.52
C LEU A 71 4.22 5.05 2.88
N GLY A 72 4.64 6.32 2.95
CA GLY A 72 5.13 6.95 4.18
C GLY A 72 4.11 7.02 5.33
N GLU A 73 2.81 6.91 5.03
CA GLU A 73 1.72 6.92 6.02
C GLU A 73 1.40 5.51 6.54
N ILE A 74 2.06 4.48 6.03
CA ILE A 74 1.82 3.07 6.39
C ILE A 74 3.07 2.43 7.01
N VAL A 75 4.25 2.94 6.69
CA VAL A 75 5.51 2.39 7.21
C VAL A 75 5.90 3.08 8.51
N ALA A 76 6.37 2.29 9.48
CA ALA A 76 6.90 2.81 10.72
C ALA A 76 8.08 3.75 10.46
N HIS A 77 8.07 4.91 11.09
CA HIS A 77 9.14 5.89 11.03
C HIS A 77 10.05 5.80 12.26
N ARG A 78 11.35 6.11 12.10
CA ARG A 78 12.34 6.04 13.18
C ARG A 78 12.13 7.04 14.32
N SER A 79 11.17 7.96 14.20
CA SER A 79 10.85 8.93 15.25
C SER A 79 10.14 8.31 16.46
N GLY A 80 9.65 7.07 16.39
CA GLY A 80 8.97 6.40 17.50
C GLY A 80 7.51 6.83 17.70
N GLU A 81 7.08 7.91 17.07
CA GLU A 81 5.66 8.30 17.00
C GLU A 81 4.89 7.36 16.06
N ILE A 82 3.67 6.97 16.46
CA ILE A 82 2.75 6.21 15.60
C ILE A 82 2.19 7.17 14.54
N MET A 83 2.99 7.45 13.53
CA MET A 83 2.59 8.23 12.35
C MET A 83 2.15 7.32 11.18
N TYR A 84 1.81 6.07 11.47
CA TYR A 84 1.41 5.09 10.47
C TYR A 84 0.07 4.46 10.81
N ILE A 85 -0.67 4.08 9.77
CA ILE A 85 -1.98 3.42 9.88
C ILE A 85 -1.82 2.10 10.63
N THR A 86 -2.64 1.91 11.66
CA THR A 86 -2.75 0.63 12.39
C THR A 86 -4.12 0.00 12.15
N ARG A 87 -4.32 -1.24 12.63
CA ARG A 87 -5.64 -1.89 12.59
C ARG A 87 -6.72 -1.04 13.27
N ALA A 88 -6.37 -0.27 14.31
CA ALA A 88 -7.31 0.62 15.00
C ALA A 88 -7.84 1.76 14.11
N CYS A 89 -7.11 2.13 13.06
CA CYS A 89 -7.52 3.14 12.09
C CYS A 89 -8.59 2.62 11.11
N VAL A 90 -8.92 1.33 11.14
CA VAL A 90 -9.89 0.71 10.23
C VAL A 90 -11.25 0.57 10.93
N VAL A 91 -12.31 0.99 10.26
CA VAL A 91 -13.70 0.77 10.65
C VAL A 91 -14.45 0.18 9.46
N TRP A 92 -15.29 -0.81 9.69
CA TRP A 92 -16.08 -1.47 8.65
C TRP A 92 -17.52 -1.00 8.72
N SER A 93 -18.09 -0.56 7.61
CA SER A 93 -19.53 -0.34 7.45
C SER A 93 -20.13 -1.60 6.82
N VAL A 94 -20.85 -2.40 7.62
CA VAL A 94 -21.53 -3.63 7.19
C VAL A 94 -23.02 -3.47 7.43
N GLY A 95 -23.83 -3.45 6.38
CA GLY A 95 -25.27 -3.22 6.51
C GLY A 95 -25.63 -1.83 7.06
N GLY A 96 -24.72 -0.85 6.94
CA GLY A 96 -24.86 0.47 7.55
C GLY A 96 -24.43 0.54 9.03
N VAL A 97 -23.95 -0.56 9.62
CA VAL A 97 -23.42 -0.60 11.00
C VAL A 97 -21.91 -0.47 10.98
N LEU A 98 -21.37 0.43 11.80
CA LEU A 98 -19.93 0.63 11.95
C LEU A 98 -19.34 -0.35 12.98
N LEU A 99 -18.34 -1.14 12.55
CA LEU A 99 -17.66 -2.17 13.33
C LEU A 99 -16.15 -1.91 13.35
N THR A 100 -15.57 -1.80 14.55
CA THR A 100 -14.12 -1.61 14.74
C THR A 100 -13.33 -2.93 14.81
N ASP A 101 -14.01 -4.03 15.14
CA ASP A 101 -13.43 -5.37 15.21
C ASP A 101 -14.46 -6.39 14.67
N PRO A 102 -14.71 -6.41 13.34
CA PRO A 102 -15.72 -7.29 12.76
C PRO A 102 -15.30 -8.77 12.91
N SER A 103 -16.29 -9.63 13.16
CA SER A 103 -16.07 -11.07 13.12
C SER A 103 -15.91 -11.54 11.66
N PRO A 104 -15.33 -12.73 11.42
CA PRO A 104 -15.28 -13.31 10.07
C PRO A 104 -16.67 -13.38 9.40
N ALA A 105 -17.70 -13.71 10.17
CA ALA A 105 -19.08 -13.78 9.69
C ALA A 105 -19.64 -12.41 9.28
N ASP A 106 -19.16 -11.30 9.87
CA ASP A 106 -19.56 -9.95 9.45
C ASP A 106 -18.88 -9.57 8.14
N LEU A 107 -17.60 -9.94 7.96
CA LEU A 107 -16.86 -9.71 6.72
C LEU A 107 -17.43 -10.52 5.55
N GLU A 108 -17.90 -11.74 5.80
CA GLU A 108 -18.56 -12.58 4.78
C GLU A 108 -19.89 -11.99 4.26
N ARG A 109 -20.53 -11.11 5.04
CA ARG A 109 -21.79 -10.44 4.67
C ARG A 109 -21.60 -9.16 3.85
N LEU A 110 -20.36 -8.75 3.58
CA LEU A 110 -20.08 -7.52 2.83
C LEU A 110 -20.71 -7.57 1.43
N ARG A 111 -21.50 -6.54 1.11
CA ARG A 111 -22.13 -6.37 -0.20
C ARG A 111 -21.35 -5.37 -1.05
N PRO A 112 -20.93 -5.77 -2.28
CA PRO A 112 -20.28 -4.87 -3.21
C PRO A 112 -21.11 -3.62 -3.48
N GLY A 113 -20.45 -2.46 -3.46
CA GLY A 113 -21.07 -1.16 -3.79
C GLY A 113 -21.91 -0.55 -2.66
N LEU A 114 -22.04 -1.21 -1.52
CA LEU A 114 -22.80 -0.70 -0.37
C LEU A 114 -21.97 -0.71 0.91
N ASP A 115 -21.32 -1.83 1.19
CA ASP A 115 -20.50 -2.00 2.39
C ASP A 115 -19.03 -1.68 2.07
N TYR A 116 -18.31 -1.13 3.04
CA TYR A 116 -16.94 -0.61 2.82
C TYR A 116 -16.09 -0.63 4.10
N ALA A 117 -14.77 -0.68 3.91
CA ALA A 117 -13.81 -0.36 4.95
C ALA A 117 -13.44 1.12 4.85
N LEU A 118 -13.60 1.86 5.93
CA LEU A 118 -13.08 3.21 6.10
C LEU A 118 -11.75 3.12 6.84
N VAL A 119 -10.74 3.80 6.31
CA VAL A 119 -9.45 3.95 6.98
C VAL A 119 -9.16 5.42 7.20
N ALA A 120 -9.11 5.81 8.46
CA ALA A 120 -8.81 7.18 8.87
C ALA A 120 -7.79 7.13 10.01
N PRO A 121 -6.72 7.96 9.96
CA PRO A 121 -5.86 8.16 11.12
C PRO A 121 -6.75 8.54 12.31
N ARG A 122 -6.62 7.82 13.44
CA ARG A 122 -7.26 8.28 14.66
C ARG A 122 -6.38 9.36 15.24
N ASP A 123 -6.93 10.54 15.48
CA ASP A 123 -6.28 11.49 16.37
C ASP A 123 -6.10 10.77 17.72
N PHE A 124 -4.86 10.66 18.20
CA PHE A 124 -4.55 10.12 19.53
C PHE A 124 -4.98 11.08 20.67
N GLY A 125 -5.91 12.01 20.41
CA GLY A 125 -6.42 12.98 21.38
C GLY A 125 -7.91 13.22 21.16
N GLY A 126 -8.73 12.63 22.03
CA GLY A 126 -10.17 12.90 22.04
C GLY A 126 -11.02 11.76 22.56
N TRP A 127 -10.89 11.46 23.86
CA TRP A 127 -11.99 11.18 24.79
C TRP A 127 -11.60 11.74 26.15
#